data_AF-A0A2A2NCC9-F1
#
_entry.id   AF-A0A2A2NCC9-F1
#
_cell.length_a   1.000
_cell.length_b   1.000
_cell.length_c   1.000
_cell.angle_alpha   90.00
_cell.angle_beta   90.00
_cell.angle_gamma   90.00
#
_symmetry.space_group_name_H-M   'P 1'
#
loop_
_entity.id
_entity.type
_entity.pdbx_description
1 polymer ?
#
loop_
_entity_poly.entity_id
_entity_poly.type
_entity_poly.pdbx_seq_one_letter_code
_entity_poly.pdbx_strand_id
1 'polypeptide(L)' 'MNNTAQTCGRWASKPRQRLVQYIFSKLVVWRKNYRTRRHLSDLPEHLLDDIGYNESEVQKEIQKPFWRD' A
#
# COMPACT_ATOMS: atom_id res chain seq x y z
N MET A 1 55.17 21.35 1.76
CA MET A 1 54.30 21.62 0.59
C MET A 1 53.56 20.34 0.25
N ASN A 2 52.44 20.08 0.93
CA ASN A 2 51.63 18.86 0.77
C ASN A 2 50.28 19.24 0.16
N ASN A 3 49.95 18.53 -0.91
CA ASN A 3 48.96 18.91 -1.91
C ASN A 3 47.53 18.80 -1.38
N THR A 4 46.81 19.91 -1.43
CA THR A 4 45.37 20.00 -1.18
C THR A 4 44.61 19.43 -2.38
N ALA A 5 44.44 18.11 -2.42
CA ALA A 5 43.49 17.50 -3.33
C ALA A 5 42.07 17.76 -2.80
N GLN A 6 41.48 18.87 -3.25
CA GLN A 6 40.07 19.17 -3.09
C GLN A 6 39.27 18.07 -3.79
N THR A 7 38.76 17.12 -3.03
CA THR A 7 37.72 16.20 -3.49
C THR A 7 36.46 17.02 -3.74
N CYS A 8 36.14 17.30 -5.00
CA CYS A 8 34.83 17.78 -5.39
C CYS A 8 33.80 16.70 -5.03
N GLY A 9 33.23 16.80 -3.83
CA GLY A 9 32.16 15.95 -3.37
C GLY A 9 31.03 16.00 -4.38
N ARG A 10 30.81 14.86 -5.05
CA ARG A 10 29.76 14.63 -6.03
C ARG A 10 28.39 14.86 -5.36
N TRP A 11 27.81 16.03 -5.58
CA TRP A 11 26.41 16.31 -5.24
C TRP A 11 25.51 15.51 -6.19
N ALA A 12 25.31 14.23 -5.89
CA ALA A 12 24.30 13.42 -6.55
C ALA A 12 22.95 13.65 -5.87
N SER A 13 22.40 14.86 -6.02
CA SER A 13 20.97 15.06 -5.76
C SER A 13 20.21 14.34 -6.87
N LYS A 14 19.52 13.23 -6.54
CA LYS A 14 18.43 12.67 -7.34
C LYS A 14 17.07 13.02 -6.72
N PRO A 15 16.55 14.25 -6.90
CA PRO A 15 15.22 14.58 -6.43
C PRO A 15 14.24 14.49 -7.60
N ARG A 16 13.68 13.30 -7.87
CA ARG A 16 12.39 13.16 -8.61
C ARG A 16 11.81 11.75 -8.69
N GLN A 17 12.29 10.77 -7.91
CA GLN A 17 11.71 9.43 -7.93
C GLN A 17 10.64 9.16 -6.87
N ARG A 18 10.42 10.07 -5.91
CA ARG A 18 9.51 9.81 -4.78
C ARG A 18 8.04 9.72 -5.18
N LEU A 19 7.59 10.52 -6.15
CA LEU A 19 6.16 10.57 -6.50
C LEU A 19 5.71 9.34 -7.28
N VAL A 20 6.49 8.94 -8.31
CA VAL A 20 6.19 7.75 -9.11
C VAL A 20 6.25 6.50 -8.22
N GLN A 21 7.29 6.37 -7.39
CA GLN A 21 7.39 5.29 -6.42
C GLN A 21 6.23 5.29 -5.42
N TYR A 22 5.81 6.46 -4.91
CA TYR A 22 4.66 6.58 -4.02
C TYR A 22 3.36 6.12 -4.69
N ILE A 23 3.10 6.56 -5.93
CA ILE A 23 1.92 6.15 -6.70
C ILE A 23 1.94 4.64 -6.93
N PHE A 24 3.06 4.08 -7.38
CA PHE A 24 3.18 2.62 -7.56
C PHE A 24 2.96 1.86 -6.26
N SER A 25 3.54 2.31 -5.13
CA SER A 25 3.31 1.71 -3.83
C SER A 25 1.83 1.73 -3.44
N LYS A 26 1.13 2.85 -3.67
CA LYS A 26 -0.32 2.94 -3.43
C LYS A 26 -1.13 2.03 -4.34
N LEU A 27 -0.80 1.95 -5.62
CA LEU A 27 -1.47 1.04 -6.57
C LEU A 27 -1.33 -0.43 -6.17
N VAL A 28 -0.16 -0.85 -5.67
CA VAL A 28 0.05 -2.22 -5.19
C VAL A 28 -0.86 -2.54 -4.00
N VAL A 29 -0.95 -1.63 -3.04
CA VAL A 29 -1.84 -1.75 -1.88
C VAL A 29 -3.30 -1.83 -2.33
N TRP A 30 -3.73 -0.93 -3.22
CA TRP A 30 -5.10 -0.91 -3.73
C TRP A 30 -5.47 -2.20 -4.47
N ARG A 31 -4.54 -2.78 -5.24
CA ARG A 31 -4.76 -4.08 -5.90
C ARG A 31 -4.91 -5.21 -4.89
N LYS A 32 -4.12 -5.20 -3.82
CA LYS A 32 -4.24 -6.18 -2.73
C LYS A 32 -5.60 -6.02 -2.03
N ASN A 33 -5.96 -4.81 -1.63
CA ASN A 33 -7.23 -4.51 -0.96
C ASN A 33 -8.43 -4.90 -1.83
N TYR A 34 -8.38 -4.61 -3.14
CA TYR A 34 -9.41 -5.05 -4.08
C TYR A 34 -9.55 -6.58 -4.11
N ARG A 35 -8.43 -7.31 -4.25
CA ARG A 35 -8.46 -8.79 -4.26
C ARG A 35 -8.99 -9.37 -2.96
N THR A 36 -8.57 -8.85 -1.81
CA THR A 36 -9.01 -9.32 -0.49
C THR A 36 -10.48 -9.02 -0.27
N ARG A 37 -10.97 -7.81 -0.61
CA ARG A 37 -12.40 -7.47 -0.50
C ARG A 37 -13.26 -8.26 -1.47
N ARG A 38 -12.77 -8.56 -2.68
CA ARG A 38 -13.47 -9.46 -3.62
C ARG A 38 -13.54 -10.88 -3.07
N HIS A 39 -12.46 -11.39 -2.48
CA HIS A 39 -12.50 -12.69 -1.80
C HIS A 39 -13.46 -12.71 -0.61
N LEU A 40 -13.47 -11.66 0.21
CA LEU A 40 -14.42 -11.54 1.33
C LEU A 40 -15.87 -11.44 0.85
N SER A 41 -16.13 -10.73 -0.25
CA SER A 41 -17.47 -10.63 -0.86
C SER A 41 -17.91 -11.92 -1.56
N ASP A 42 -16.97 -12.76 -2.00
CA ASP A 42 -17.24 -14.10 -2.56
C ASP A 42 -17.34 -15.15 -1.43
N LEU A 43 -16.78 -14.84 -0.26
CA LEU A 43 -16.87 -15.67 0.93
C LEU A 43 -18.32 -15.61 1.45
N PRO A 44 -18.99 -16.75 1.62
CA PRO A 44 -20.36 -16.76 2.11
C PRO A 44 -20.45 -16.23 3.56
N GLU A 45 -21.52 -15.49 3.88
CA GLU A 45 -21.79 -14.98 5.23
C GLU A 45 -21.72 -16.07 6.32
N HIS A 46 -22.17 -17.29 6.02
CA HIS A 46 -22.11 -18.42 6.95
C HIS A 46 -20.68 -18.81 7.38
N LEU A 47 -19.66 -18.53 6.55
CA LEU A 47 -18.27 -18.79 6.91
C LEU A 47 -17.71 -17.69 7.83
N LEU A 48 -18.29 -16.49 7.83
CA LEU A 48 -17.91 -15.40 8.73
C LEU A 48 -18.40 -15.67 10.15
N ASP A 49 -19.60 -16.26 10.27
CA ASP A 49 -20.18 -16.72 11.53
C ASP A 49 -19.29 -17.79 12.20
N ASP A 50 -18.74 -18.73 11.43
CA ASP A 50 -17.85 -19.78 11.95
C ASP A 50 -16.52 -19.22 12.51
N ILE A 51 -16.07 -18.07 12.02
CA ILE A 51 -14.82 -17.40 12.46
C ILE A 51 -15.12 -16.44 13.64
N GLY A 52 -16.39 -16.22 13.99
CA GLY A 52 -16.82 -15.34 15.07
C GLY A 52 -16.59 -13.86 14.78
N TYR A 53 -16.48 -13.48 13.50
CA TYR A 53 -16.36 -12.07 13.12
C TYR A 53 -17.72 -11.37 13.15
N ASN A 54 -17.75 -10.12 13.59
CA ASN A 54 -18.97 -9.33 13.59
C ASN A 54 -19.34 -8.97 12.14
N GLU A 55 -20.36 -9.63 11.59
CA GLU A 55 -20.83 -9.46 10.20
C GLU A 55 -21.04 -7.99 9.83
N SER A 56 -21.52 -7.17 10.78
CA SER A 56 -21.69 -5.73 10.60
C SER A 56 -20.37 -4.95 10.40
N GLU A 57 -19.26 -5.39 10.98
CA GLU A 57 -17.94 -4.81 10.76
C GLU A 57 -17.36 -5.24 9.41
N VAL A 58 -17.55 -6.51 9.03
CA VAL A 58 -17.12 -7.04 7.73
C VAL A 58 -17.84 -6.30 6.60
N GLN A 59 -19.16 -6.11 6.71
CA GLN A 59 -19.95 -5.36 5.73
C GLN A 59 -19.48 -3.89 5.62
N LYS A 60 -19.16 -3.23 6.73
CA LYS A 60 -18.56 -1.88 6.70
C LYS A 60 -17.21 -1.89 5.99
N GLU A 61 -16.43 -2.94 6.15
CA GLU A 61 -15.09 -3.08 5.59
C GLU A 61 -15.10 -3.39 4.08
N ILE A 62 -16.08 -4.17 3.62
CA ILE A 62 -16.35 -4.44 2.20
C ILE A 62 -16.83 -3.15 1.50
N GLN A 63 -17.65 -2.34 2.17
CA GLN A 63 -18.14 -1.06 1.65
C GLN A 63 -17.05 0.03 1.56
N LYS A 64 -15.88 -0.16 2.19
CA LYS A 64 -14.77 0.79 2.05
C LYS A 64 -14.27 0.81 0.60
N PRO A 65 -14.11 1.98 -0.02
CA PRO A 65 -13.60 2.05 -1.38
C PRO A 65 -12.15 1.54 -1.44
N PHE A 66 -11.77 0.97 -2.59
CA PHE A 66 -10.47 0.29 -2.76
C PHE A 66 -9.25 1.18 -2.48
N TRP A 67 -9.40 2.50 -2.64
CA TRP A 67 -8.34 3.48 -2.43
C TRP A 67 -8.13 3.89 -0.96
N ARG A 68 -9.03 3.45 -0.07
CA ARG A 68 -8.99 3.78 1.36
C ARG A 68 -8.36 2.63 2.13
N ASP A 69 -7.25 2.93 2.79
CA ASP A 69 -6.64 2.12 3.84
C ASP A 69 -7.58 2.08 5.06
#